data_AF-A0A7J2I1X5-F1
#
_entry.id   AF-A0A7J2I1X5-F1
#
_cell.length_a   1.000
_cell.length_b   1.000
_cell.length_c   1.000
_cell.angle_alpha   90.00
_cell.angle_beta   90.00
_cell.angle_gamma   90.00
#
_symmetry.space_group_name_H-M   'P 1'
#
loop_
_entity.id
_entity.type
_entity.pdbx_description
1 polymer ?
#
loop_
_entity_poly.entity_id
_entity_poly.type
_entity_poly.pdbx_seq_one_letter_code
_entity_poly.pdbx_strand_id
1 'polypeptide(L)'
;MAEKVAKVGIKKEAGYLYFVDKQGDISKAKMARGKKGKGGKPTKVAKVGVKKASGFLYFVDKKGDISRAKMARGGKKRKKKAAKKKKKVVKKKKRVVKKKKKVAKKKKATKKK
;
A
#
# COMPACT_ATOMS: atom_id res chain seq x y z
N MET A 1 11.88 18.22 -16.24
CA MET A 1 13.11 17.61 -16.76
C MET A 1 14.02 17.30 -15.57
N ALA A 2 14.74 16.18 -15.58
CA ALA A 2 15.72 15.85 -14.54
C ALA A 2 17.12 16.16 -15.06
N GLU A 3 17.97 16.72 -14.20
CA GLU A 3 19.36 17.07 -14.51
C GLU A 3 20.28 16.04 -13.86
N LYS A 4 21.33 15.63 -14.60
CA LYS A 4 22.34 14.72 -14.06
C LYS A 4 23.32 15.52 -13.20
N VAL A 5 23.58 15.03 -11.98
CA VAL A 5 24.45 15.69 -11.00
C VAL A 5 25.78 14.96 -10.86
N ALA A 6 25.77 13.63 -10.89
CA ALA A 6 26.99 12.83 -10.80
C ALA A 6 26.85 11.56 -11.63
N LYS A 7 27.91 11.21 -12.38
CA LYS A 7 28.05 9.93 -13.08
C LYS A 7 28.65 8.92 -12.12
N VAL A 8 28.00 7.78 -11.94
CA VAL A 8 28.43 6.70 -11.03
C VAL A 8 28.29 5.34 -11.71
N GLY A 9 27.26 5.13 -12.53
CA GLY A 9 27.11 3.89 -13.30
C GLY A 9 26.79 2.65 -12.47
N ILE A 10 26.05 2.79 -11.36
CA ILE A 10 25.74 1.61 -10.53
C ILE A 10 24.73 0.65 -11.19
N LYS A 11 25.04 -0.65 -11.13
CA LYS A 11 24.11 -1.70 -11.55
C LYS A 11 23.03 -1.90 -10.48
N LYS A 12 21.76 -1.84 -10.90
CA LYS A 12 20.61 -2.05 -10.01
C LYS A 12 20.23 -3.52 -9.96
N GLU A 13 20.24 -4.10 -8.76
CA GLU A 13 19.79 -5.45 -8.47
C GLU A 13 18.27 -5.48 -8.26
N ALA A 14 17.62 -6.51 -8.79
CA ALA A 14 16.20 -6.73 -8.57
C ALA A 14 15.91 -6.96 -7.07
N GLY A 15 14.83 -6.36 -6.55
CA GLY A 15 14.45 -6.51 -5.14
C GLY A 15 15.06 -5.49 -4.19
N TYR A 16 15.90 -4.58 -4.67
CA TYR A 16 16.48 -3.49 -3.89
C TYR A 16 15.97 -2.12 -4.34
N LEU A 17 15.83 -1.21 -3.38
CA LEU A 17 15.61 0.21 -3.61
C LEU A 17 16.96 0.92 -3.53
N TYR A 18 17.28 1.69 -4.56
CA TYR A 18 18.47 2.53 -4.62
C TYR A 18 18.08 3.98 -4.44
N PHE A 19 18.75 4.66 -3.51
CA PHE A 19 18.43 6.04 -3.15
C PHE A 19 19.69 6.80 -2.73
N VAL A 20 19.58 8.13 -2.72
CA VAL A 20 20.66 9.02 -2.25
C VAL A 20 20.44 9.30 -0.76
N ASP A 21 21.39 8.92 0.09
CA ASP A 21 21.31 9.07 1.55
C ASP A 21 21.50 10.53 2.01
N LYS A 22 21.54 10.77 3.33
CA LYS A 22 21.68 12.13 3.88
C LYS A 22 23.04 12.75 3.57
N GLN A 23 24.07 11.91 3.45
CA GLN A 23 25.45 12.29 3.14
C GLN A 23 25.66 12.59 1.64
N GLY A 24 24.67 12.28 0.79
CA GLY A 24 24.79 12.46 -0.65
C GLY A 24 25.39 11.26 -1.37
N ASP A 25 25.44 10.10 -0.71
CA ASP A 25 25.96 8.86 -1.24
C ASP A 25 24.84 7.95 -1.74
N ILE A 26 25.18 6.98 -2.60
CA ILE A 26 24.21 5.98 -3.07
C ILE A 26 24.17 4.82 -2.08
N SER A 27 22.97 4.53 -1.58
CA SER A 27 22.69 3.38 -0.72
C SER A 27 21.62 2.48 -1.33
N LYS A 28 21.69 1.17 -1.03
CA LYS A 28 20.68 0.17 -1.41
C LYS A 28 20.02 -0.43 -0.17
N ALA A 29 18.73 -0.72 -0.24
CA ALA A 29 17.98 -1.40 0.83
C ALA A 29 17.01 -2.44 0.24
N LYS A 30 16.82 -3.59 0.89
CA LYS A 30 15.86 -4.60 0.44
C LYS A 30 14.45 -4.00 0.48
N MET A 31 13.72 -4.07 -0.64
CA MET A 31 12.38 -3.49 -0.72
C MET A 31 11.39 -4.24 0.19
N ALA A 32 10.65 -3.48 0.99
CA ALA A 32 9.45 -3.98 1.66
C ALA A 32 8.37 -4.24 0.61
N ARG A 33 8.01 -5.50 0.39
CA ARG A 33 6.85 -5.88 -0.44
C ARG A 33 5.69 -6.33 0.46
N GLY A 34 4.49 -5.84 0.16
CA GLY A 34 3.25 -6.23 0.87
C GLY A 34 3.09 -5.61 2.26
N LYS A 35 2.00 -6.00 2.95
CA LYS A 35 1.57 -5.42 4.25
C LYS A 35 2.46 -5.81 5.44
N LYS A 36 3.37 -6.78 5.28
CA LYS A 36 4.13 -7.39 6.39
C LYS A 36 5.65 -7.27 6.26
N GLY A 37 6.15 -6.73 5.15
CA GLY A 37 7.60 -6.61 4.91
C GLY A 37 8.20 -5.39 5.62
N LYS A 38 9.14 -5.61 6.53
CA LYS A 38 10.07 -4.55 6.94
C LYS A 38 11.12 -4.39 5.83
N GLY A 39 11.43 -3.15 5.45
CA GLY A 39 12.53 -2.88 4.53
C GLY A 39 13.85 -3.36 5.13
N GLY A 40 14.79 -3.75 4.28
CA GLY A 40 16.14 -4.11 4.73
C GLY A 40 16.89 -2.92 5.29
N LYS A 41 17.90 -3.18 6.14
CA LYS A 41 18.84 -2.15 6.56
C LYS A 41 19.54 -1.56 5.32
N PRO A 42 19.68 -0.24 5.20
CA PRO A 42 20.37 0.37 4.07
C PRO A 42 21.88 0.09 4.14
N THR A 43 22.46 -0.25 2.99
CA THR A 43 23.90 -0.49 2.81
C THR A 43 24.43 0.48 1.77
N LYS A 44 25.56 1.12 2.06
CA LYS A 44 26.20 2.06 1.14
C LYS A 44 26.84 1.31 -0.03
N VAL A 45 26.60 1.79 -1.24
CA VAL A 45 27.09 1.19 -2.49
C VAL A 45 28.18 2.03 -3.12
N ALA A 46 28.02 3.36 -3.12
CA ALA A 46 29.00 4.28 -3.68
C ALA A 46 29.06 5.56 -2.86
N LYS A 47 30.29 6.00 -2.55
CA LYS A 47 30.56 7.30 -1.92
C LYS A 47 30.70 8.34 -3.03
N VAL A 48 29.85 9.36 -3.00
CA VAL A 48 29.79 10.41 -4.03
C VAL A 48 29.78 11.81 -3.40
N GLY A 49 29.17 11.98 -2.22
CA GLY A 49 29.17 13.26 -1.51
C GLY A 49 28.36 14.37 -2.19
N VAL A 50 27.22 14.04 -2.82
CA VAL A 50 26.40 15.05 -3.50
C VAL A 50 25.73 16.01 -2.52
N LYS A 51 26.03 17.30 -2.65
CA LYS A 51 25.35 18.37 -1.89
C LYS A 51 23.90 18.53 -2.36
N LYS A 52 22.96 18.34 -1.44
CA LYS A 52 21.53 18.46 -1.71
C LYS A 52 21.05 19.91 -1.57
N ALA A 53 20.48 20.44 -2.65
CA ALA A 53 19.83 21.74 -2.66
C ALA A 53 18.35 21.61 -2.25
N SER A 54 17.85 22.61 -1.53
CA SER A 54 16.44 22.71 -1.18
C SER A 54 15.58 22.84 -2.44
N GLY A 55 14.36 22.29 -2.42
CA GLY A 55 13.46 22.35 -3.58
C GLY A 55 13.71 21.29 -4.67
N PHE A 56 14.73 20.42 -4.53
CA PHE A 56 15.03 19.35 -5.48
C PHE A 56 14.91 17.94 -4.86
N LEU A 57 14.42 16.99 -5.65
CA LEU A 57 14.45 15.56 -5.35
C LEU A 57 15.68 14.95 -6.02
N TYR A 58 16.49 14.25 -5.23
CA TYR A 58 17.67 13.52 -5.69
C TYR A 58 17.36 12.02 -5.75
N PHE A 59 17.67 11.39 -6.88
CA PHE A 59 17.39 9.97 -7.09
C PHE A 59 18.43 9.34 -8.01
N VAL A 60 18.47 8.00 -7.99
CA VAL A 60 19.30 7.22 -8.91
C VAL A 60 18.52 6.92 -10.18
N ASP A 61 19.01 7.35 -11.34
CA ASP A 61 18.35 7.15 -12.64
C ASP A 61 18.44 5.69 -13.16
N LYS A 62 17.95 5.43 -14.37
CA LYS A 62 18.01 4.08 -14.97
C LYS A 62 19.44 3.65 -15.33
N LYS A 63 20.34 4.59 -15.60
CA LYS A 63 21.74 4.34 -15.93
C LYS A 63 22.61 4.11 -14.69
N GLY A 64 22.05 4.35 -13.50
CA GLY A 64 22.77 4.19 -12.24
C GLY A 64 23.49 5.46 -11.78
N ASP A 65 23.10 6.61 -12.32
CA ASP A 65 23.68 7.92 -12.01
C ASP A 65 22.78 8.73 -11.06
N ILE A 66 23.37 9.70 -10.36
CA ILE A 66 22.59 10.60 -9.50
C ILE A 66 22.04 11.74 -10.35
N SER A 67 20.71 11.88 -10.33
CA SER A 67 20.00 12.97 -10.99
C SER A 67 19.13 13.74 -10.00
N ARG A 68 18.87 15.02 -10.29
CA ARG A 68 17.99 15.90 -9.54
C ARG A 68 16.81 16.38 -10.38
N ALA A 69 15.66 16.58 -9.74
CA ALA A 69 14.49 17.19 -10.37
C ALA A 69 13.81 18.16 -9.40
N LYS A 70 13.23 19.25 -9.91
CA LYS A 70 12.48 20.20 -9.08
C LYS A 70 11.27 19.51 -8.44
N MET A 71 11.15 19.58 -7.12
CA MET A 71 10.03 18.97 -6.40
C MET A 71 8.73 19.67 -6.73
N ALA A 72 7.72 18.91 -7.15
CA ALA A 72 6.35 19.40 -7.22
C ALA A 72 5.75 19.47 -5.80
N ARG A 73 6.02 20.57 -5.08
CA ARG A 73 5.41 20.86 -3.78
C ARG A 73 4.01 21.42 -4.02
N GLY A 74 2.99 20.59 -3.84
CA GLY A 74 1.58 20.99 -4.02
C GLY A 74 0.90 20.22 -5.16
N GLY A 75 0.42 19.02 -4.85
CA GLY A 75 -0.51 18.36 -5.75
C GLY A 75 -1.82 19.17 -5.82
N LYS A 76 -2.29 19.47 -7.02
CA LYS A 76 -3.68 19.94 -7.25
C LYS A 76 -4.61 19.01 -6.46
N LYS A 77 -5.41 19.54 -5.51
CA LYS A 77 -6.39 18.75 -4.75
C LYS A 77 -7.11 17.83 -5.73
N ARG A 78 -6.83 16.53 -5.72
CA ARG A 78 -7.59 15.57 -6.54
C ARG A 78 -9.02 15.68 -6.03
N LYS A 79 -9.93 16.25 -6.84
CA LYS A 79 -11.37 16.22 -6.54
C LYS A 79 -11.68 14.77 -6.19
N LYS A 80 -12.11 14.51 -4.95
CA LYS A 80 -12.54 13.16 -4.54
C LYS A 80 -13.56 12.72 -5.59
N LYS A 81 -13.26 11.70 -6.40
CA LYS A 81 -14.31 11.02 -7.17
C LYS A 81 -15.29 10.51 -6.13
N ALA A 82 -16.53 11.01 -6.17
CA ALA A 82 -17.58 10.58 -5.27
C ALA A 82 -17.62 9.05 -5.30
N ALA A 83 -17.40 8.42 -4.15
CA ALA A 83 -17.56 6.98 -4.04
C ALA A 83 -19.01 6.67 -4.41
N LYS A 84 -19.25 5.99 -5.55
CA LYS A 84 -20.57 5.43 -5.87
C LYS A 84 -20.98 4.59 -4.66
N LYS A 85 -21.97 5.06 -3.89
CA LYS A 85 -22.56 4.32 -2.77
C LYS A 85 -22.95 2.95 -3.31
N LYS A 86 -22.27 1.88 -2.86
CA LYS A 86 -22.73 0.51 -3.11
C LYS A 86 -24.15 0.43 -2.53
N LYS A 87 -25.13 0.19 -3.40
CA LYS A 87 -26.55 0.01 -3.03
C LYS A 87 -26.57 -1.11 -1.99
N LYS A 88 -26.97 -0.77 -0.76
CA LYS A 88 -27.04 -1.69 0.38
C LYS A 88 -28.08 -2.76 0.03
N VAL A 89 -27.64 -3.96 -0.36
CA VAL A 89 -28.54 -5.09 -0.61
C VAL A 89 -29.29 -5.36 0.71
N VAL A 90 -30.60 -5.21 0.66
CA VAL A 90 -31.51 -5.36 1.79
C VAL A 90 -31.34 -6.78 2.34
N LYS A 91 -30.84 -6.87 3.58
CA LYS A 91 -30.81 -8.11 4.36
C LYS A 91 -32.26 -8.55 4.54
N LYS A 92 -32.72 -9.51 3.72
CA LYS A 92 -34.06 -10.10 3.83
C LYS A 92 -34.14 -10.79 5.20
N LYS A 93 -34.82 -10.12 6.12
CA LYS A 93 -35.09 -10.56 7.49
C LYS A 93 -35.87 -11.88 7.40
N LYS A 94 -35.22 -13.02 7.63
CA LYS A 94 -35.91 -14.32 7.77
C LYS A 94 -36.76 -14.22 9.03
N ARG A 95 -38.03 -13.87 8.83
CA ARG A 95 -39.05 -13.69 9.87
C ARG A 95 -39.28 -15.05 10.51
N VAL A 96 -38.69 -15.24 11.68
CA VAL A 96 -39.00 -16.34 12.60
C VAL A 96 -40.46 -16.18 13.01
N VAL A 97 -41.36 -16.96 12.41
CA VAL A 97 -42.74 -17.06 12.88
C VAL A 97 -42.72 -17.98 14.10
N LYS A 98 -42.76 -17.33 15.27
CA LYS A 98 -43.23 -17.90 16.53
C LYS A 98 -44.60 -18.57 16.29
N LYS A 99 -44.67 -19.91 16.35
CA LYS A 99 -45.92 -20.60 16.72
C LYS A 99 -45.86 -20.89 18.22
N LYS A 100 -46.40 -19.96 19.02
CA LYS A 100 -46.51 -20.07 20.47
C LYS A 100 -47.72 -21.00 20.81
N LYS A 101 -47.43 -22.12 21.46
CA LYS A 101 -48.07 -22.65 22.68
C LYS A 101 -49.62 -22.65 22.76
N LYS A 102 -50.23 -23.85 22.79
CA LYS A 102 -51.44 -24.19 23.58
C LYS A 102 -51.46 -25.72 23.81
N VAL A 103 -51.02 -26.19 24.97
CA VAL A 103 -51.83 -26.54 26.16
C VAL A 103 -52.64 -27.81 25.96
N ALA A 104 -52.15 -28.86 26.64
CA ALA A 104 -52.83 -29.90 27.41
C ALA A 104 -54.20 -30.47 27.00
N LYS A 105 -54.29 -31.78 27.27
CA LYS A 105 -55.47 -32.60 27.63
C LYS A 105 -56.23 -33.31 26.49
N LYS A 106 -56.05 -34.64 26.54
CA LYS A 106 -57.12 -35.64 26.68
C LYS A 106 -57.84 -36.00 25.37
N LYS A 107 -57.59 -37.21 24.84
CA LYS A 107 -58.52 -38.36 24.92
C LYS A 107 -58.12 -39.50 23.96
N LYS A 108 -58.17 -40.71 24.52
CA LYS A 108 -58.64 -42.00 23.93
C LYS A 108 -57.85 -42.56 22.73
N ALA A 109 -57.12 -43.66 22.92
CA ALA A 109 -57.61 -45.05 23.01
C ALA A 109 -57.78 -45.72 21.63
N THR A 110 -57.19 -46.91 21.53
CA THR A 110 -57.56 -48.08 20.69
C THR A 110 -57.27 -48.12 19.18
N LYS A 111 -56.59 -49.23 18.82
CA LYS A 111 -56.90 -50.25 17.79
C LYS A 111 -56.19 -50.20 16.42
N LYS A 112 -55.57 -51.36 16.16
CA LYS A 112 -55.30 -52.07 14.89
C LYS A 112 -54.25 -51.41 13.99
N LYS A 113 -53.29 -52.15 13.45
CA LYS A 113 -53.32 -53.54 12.98
C LYS A 113 -51.97 -54.21 13.23
#